data_AF-A0AAD9MNS1-F1
#
_entry.id   AF-A0AAD9MNS1-F1
#
_cell.length_a   1.000
_cell.length_b   1.000
_cell.length_c   1.000
_cell.angle_alpha   90.00
_cell.angle_beta   90.00
_cell.angle_gamma   90.00
#
_symmetry.space_group_name_H-M   'P 1'
#
loop_
_entity.id
_entity.type
_entity.pdbx_description
1 polymer ?
#
loop_
_entity_poly.entity_id
_entity_poly.type
_entity_poly.pdbx_seq_one_letter_code
_entity_poly.pdbx_strand_id
1 'polypeptide(L)'
;FGEYPQAVACLAQPLWLTLDTYNCDFCVHGDDITTTSDGTDTYHLVKAAERYKECKRTVGISTTDLVGRMLLVTKSHHERDETKGPNKNDLKEVGLSQDGRSPYTGTKQFVPTTKRIAQFSEGHEPKPNDKIVYVAGAFDLFHVGHLDFLEKASQYGDYLIVGIHSDPVVNRYKGSNYPIMNLHERVLSVLTNKYVSEVIIGAPYTVTMQMINDFKIDAVCHGMTPILPDVDGSDPYEIPKEIGIFHRIDSSNDLTSDMIVQRIIRNNFLFEERNKKKEAKEVYIENMIRKQ
;
A
#
# COMPACT_ATOMS: atom_id res chain seq x y z
N PHE A 1 14.20 -16.22 -33.54
CA PHE A 1 13.77 -17.23 -32.56
C PHE A 1 15.00 -17.63 -31.77
N GLY A 2 15.30 -16.89 -30.70
CA GLY A 2 16.45 -17.13 -29.84
C GLY A 2 15.99 -17.89 -28.60
N GLU A 3 16.68 -18.98 -28.31
CA GLU A 3 16.37 -19.94 -27.25
C GLU A 3 16.71 -19.37 -25.86
N TYR A 4 15.73 -19.34 -24.96
CA TYR A 4 15.93 -19.17 -23.53
C TYR A 4 16.17 -20.55 -22.89
N PRO A 5 17.29 -20.79 -22.17
CA PRO A 5 17.46 -22.05 -21.46
C PRO A 5 16.69 -22.04 -20.13
N GLN A 6 15.81 -23.03 -19.98
CA GLN A 6 15.52 -23.77 -18.75
C GLN A 6 15.00 -22.97 -17.54
N ALA A 7 13.79 -22.44 -17.66
CA ALA A 7 12.89 -22.21 -16.53
C ALA A 7 12.10 -23.50 -16.20
N VAL A 8 12.77 -24.57 -15.75
CA VAL A 8 12.08 -25.77 -15.21
C VAL A 8 12.89 -26.36 -14.05
N ALA A 9 12.45 -26.04 -12.82
CA ALA A 9 12.62 -26.77 -11.55
C ALA A 9 12.89 -25.84 -10.34
N CYS A 10 11.95 -24.94 -10.02
CA CYS A 10 11.90 -24.33 -8.70
C CYS A 10 11.18 -25.28 -7.74
N LEU A 11 11.77 -26.45 -7.49
CA LEU A 11 11.43 -27.30 -6.35
C LEU A 11 12.18 -26.69 -5.16
N ALA A 12 11.43 -26.23 -4.15
CA ALA A 12 11.86 -25.59 -2.91
C ALA A 12 13.35 -25.82 -2.55
N GLN A 13 14.22 -24.90 -2.97
CA GLN A 13 15.60 -24.90 -2.49
C GLN A 13 15.59 -24.56 -0.99
N PRO A 14 16.36 -25.27 -0.16
CA PRO A 14 16.48 -24.92 1.25
C PRO A 14 17.03 -23.50 1.41
N LEU A 15 16.42 -22.69 2.29
CA LEU A 15 16.79 -21.29 2.48
C LEU A 15 18.29 -21.08 2.76
N TRP A 16 18.94 -22.01 3.46
CA TRP A 16 20.38 -21.95 3.73
C TRP A 16 21.23 -21.98 2.46
N LEU A 17 20.84 -22.77 1.45
CA LEU A 17 21.52 -22.83 0.15
C LEU A 17 21.33 -21.52 -0.62
N THR A 18 20.15 -20.92 -0.51
CA THR A 18 19.88 -19.59 -1.09
C THR A 18 20.77 -18.53 -0.47
N LEU A 19 20.94 -18.54 0.86
CA LEU A 19 21.82 -17.58 1.55
C LEU A 19 23.28 -17.71 1.07
N ASP A 20 23.78 -18.93 0.89
CA ASP A 20 25.14 -19.16 0.38
C ASP A 20 25.28 -18.75 -1.09
N THR A 21 24.28 -19.04 -1.91
CA THR A 21 24.27 -18.70 -3.34
C THR A 21 24.37 -17.19 -3.57
N TYR A 22 23.71 -16.39 -2.73
CA TYR A 22 23.68 -14.94 -2.83
C TYR A 22 24.66 -14.24 -1.88
N ASN A 23 25.55 -15.00 -1.21
CA ASN A 23 26.51 -14.48 -0.25
C ASN A 23 25.87 -13.58 0.83
N CYS A 24 24.73 -14.01 1.37
CA CYS A 24 24.01 -13.32 2.43
C CYS A 24 24.42 -13.87 3.80
N ASP A 25 24.76 -12.98 4.75
CA ASP A 25 25.15 -13.39 6.09
C ASP A 25 23.99 -14.03 6.86
N PHE A 26 22.80 -13.41 6.82
CA PHE A 26 21.60 -13.85 7.52
C PHE A 26 20.32 -13.44 6.79
N CYS A 27 19.20 -14.13 7.05
CA CYS A 27 17.87 -13.66 6.65
C CYS A 27 17.18 -12.88 7.78
N VAL A 28 16.20 -12.05 7.41
CA VAL A 28 15.33 -11.33 8.35
C VAL A 28 13.88 -11.66 8.03
N HIS A 29 13.12 -12.07 9.03
CA HIS A 29 11.69 -12.35 8.91
C HIS A 29 10.90 -11.68 10.03
N GLY A 30 9.58 -11.59 9.86
CA GLY A 30 8.67 -11.14 10.92
C GLY A 30 8.63 -12.13 12.09
N ASP A 31 8.03 -11.69 13.20
CA ASP A 31 7.81 -12.48 14.42
C ASP A 31 6.59 -13.42 14.35
N ASP A 32 6.19 -13.83 13.14
CA ASP A 32 5.06 -14.73 12.92
C ASP A 32 5.44 -16.18 13.31
N ILE A 33 4.45 -16.93 13.86
CA ILE A 33 4.63 -18.36 14.18
C ILE A 33 4.77 -19.14 12.87
N THR A 34 5.91 -19.80 12.72
CA THR A 34 6.28 -20.49 11.48
C THR A 34 6.63 -21.95 11.79
N THR A 35 5.60 -22.75 12.07
CA THR A 35 5.73 -24.19 12.35
C THR A 35 5.09 -25.02 11.25
N THR A 36 5.70 -26.17 10.93
CA THR A 36 5.11 -27.22 10.10
C THR A 36 3.92 -27.88 10.82
N SER A 37 3.18 -28.75 10.12
CA SER A 37 2.08 -29.55 10.70
C SER A 37 2.51 -30.34 11.93
N ASP A 38 3.79 -30.71 11.98
CA ASP A 38 4.38 -31.54 13.02
C ASP A 38 4.96 -30.69 14.16
N GLY A 39 4.71 -29.37 14.15
CA GLY A 39 5.15 -28.43 15.18
C GLY A 39 6.63 -28.04 15.09
N THR A 40 7.35 -28.44 14.04
CA THR A 40 8.76 -28.08 13.84
C THR A 40 8.87 -26.70 13.20
N ASP A 41 9.78 -25.86 13.70
CA ASP A 41 10.03 -24.53 13.14
C ASP A 41 10.51 -24.63 11.68
N THR A 42 9.85 -23.93 10.76
CA THR A 42 10.18 -23.93 9.32
C THR A 42 11.60 -23.43 9.04
N TYR A 43 12.14 -22.57 9.90
CA TYR A 43 13.48 -22.00 9.80
C TYR A 43 14.50 -22.64 10.74
N HIS A 44 14.20 -23.81 11.35
CA HIS A 44 15.07 -24.46 12.34
C HIS A 44 16.54 -24.58 11.90
N LEU A 45 16.81 -24.94 10.63
CA LEU A 45 18.18 -25.06 10.10
C LEU A 45 18.93 -23.71 10.06
N VAL A 46 18.24 -22.64 9.66
CA VAL A 46 18.84 -21.30 9.53
C VAL A 46 19.02 -20.66 10.91
N LYS A 47 18.09 -20.92 11.84
CA LYS A 47 18.21 -20.54 13.26
C LYS A 47 19.38 -21.28 13.93
N ALA A 48 19.53 -22.58 13.70
CA ALA A 48 20.64 -23.38 14.24
C ALA A 48 22.01 -22.92 13.72
N ALA A 49 22.06 -22.34 12.52
CA ALA A 49 23.27 -21.74 11.95
C ALA A 49 23.53 -20.29 12.41
N GLU A 50 22.71 -19.72 13.30
CA GLU A 50 22.77 -18.32 13.75
C GLU A 50 22.61 -17.28 12.61
N ARG A 51 21.96 -17.67 11.50
CA ARG A 51 21.77 -16.83 10.29
C ARG A 51 20.34 -16.33 10.15
N TYR A 52 19.62 -16.18 11.26
CA TYR A 52 18.23 -15.73 11.28
C TYR A 52 18.05 -14.56 12.25
N LYS A 53 17.41 -13.48 11.79
CA LYS A 53 17.03 -12.33 12.63
C LYS A 53 15.55 -12.04 12.52
N GLU A 54 14.97 -11.50 13.59
CA GLU A 54 13.56 -11.15 13.66
C GLU A 54 13.36 -9.63 13.62
N CYS A 55 12.40 -9.18 12.83
CA CYS A 55 11.88 -7.82 12.88
C CYS A 55 10.45 -7.83 13.43
N LYS A 56 10.13 -6.83 14.26
CA LYS A 56 8.79 -6.70 14.83
C LYS A 56 7.78 -6.34 13.75
N ARG A 57 6.60 -6.94 13.81
CA ARG A 57 5.47 -6.57 12.96
C ARG A 57 5.15 -5.07 13.04
N THR A 58 4.93 -4.45 11.88
CA THR A 58 4.50 -3.06 11.77
C THR A 58 3.10 -2.89 12.37
N VAL A 59 2.99 -2.08 13.43
CA VAL A 59 1.71 -1.82 14.10
C VAL A 59 0.88 -0.84 13.27
N GLY A 60 -0.37 -1.21 12.99
CA GLY A 60 -1.34 -0.32 12.35
C GLY A 60 -1.89 -0.82 11.02
N ILE A 61 -1.24 -1.81 10.42
CA ILE A 61 -1.53 -2.22 9.04
C ILE A 61 -1.31 -3.72 8.84
N SER A 62 -2.20 -4.35 8.08
CA SER A 62 -2.03 -5.72 7.58
C SER A 62 -2.82 -5.89 6.29
N THR A 63 -2.47 -6.89 5.48
CA THR A 63 -3.22 -7.20 4.25
C THR A 63 -4.68 -7.54 4.56
N THR A 64 -4.95 -8.28 5.65
CA THR A 64 -6.31 -8.60 6.09
C THR A 64 -7.10 -7.34 6.47
N ASP A 65 -6.45 -6.39 7.16
CA ASP A 65 -7.06 -5.10 7.50
C ASP A 65 -7.42 -4.31 6.23
N LEU A 66 -6.48 -4.18 5.29
CA LEU A 66 -6.72 -3.49 4.02
C LEU A 66 -7.83 -4.14 3.20
N VAL A 67 -7.84 -5.47 3.10
CA VAL A 67 -8.92 -6.21 2.42
C VAL A 67 -10.26 -5.97 3.11
N GLY A 68 -10.30 -5.97 4.45
CA GLY A 68 -11.48 -5.61 5.23
C GLY A 68 -12.00 -4.21 4.89
N ARG A 69 -11.12 -3.20 4.84
CA ARG A 69 -11.50 -1.82 4.46
C ARG A 69 -12.07 -1.73 3.04
N MET A 70 -11.55 -2.54 2.11
CA MET A 70 -12.04 -2.59 0.73
C MET A 70 -13.40 -3.29 0.62
N LEU A 71 -13.62 -4.37 1.37
CA LEU A 71 -14.85 -5.17 1.30
C LEU A 71 -16.01 -4.57 2.08
N LEU A 72 -15.74 -3.99 3.26
CA LEU A 72 -16.79 -3.44 4.12
C LEU A 72 -17.37 -2.13 3.56
N VAL A 73 -16.65 -1.44 2.68
CA VAL A 73 -17.04 -0.13 2.13
C VAL A 73 -17.44 0.87 3.23
N THR A 74 -16.89 0.70 4.44
CA THR A 74 -17.16 1.55 5.60
C THR A 74 -16.17 2.71 5.66
N LYS A 75 -16.59 3.85 6.21
CA LYS A 75 -15.74 5.02 6.46
C LYS A 75 -15.08 5.03 7.85
N SER A 76 -15.26 3.96 8.63
CA SER A 76 -14.85 3.91 10.05
C SER A 76 -13.35 4.08 10.27
N HIS A 77 -12.49 3.76 9.29
CA HIS A 77 -11.05 4.00 9.37
C HIS A 77 -10.66 5.48 9.27
N HIS A 78 -11.58 6.37 8.87
CA HIS A 78 -11.39 7.83 8.90
C HIS A 78 -11.65 8.45 10.27
N GLU A 79 -12.37 7.75 11.15
CA GLU A 79 -12.77 8.28 12.46
C GLU A 79 -11.69 7.98 13.51
N ARG A 80 -11.24 9.02 14.23
CA ARG A 80 -10.30 8.93 15.37
C ARG A 80 -11.01 8.69 16.71
N ASP A 81 -12.17 8.04 16.71
CA ASP A 81 -12.96 7.89 17.94
C ASP A 81 -12.53 6.63 18.70
N GLU A 82 -11.72 6.80 19.75
CA GLU A 82 -11.27 5.72 20.65
C GLU A 82 -12.44 4.96 21.32
N THR A 83 -13.65 5.52 21.30
CA THR A 83 -14.85 4.89 21.87
C THR A 83 -15.55 3.93 20.91
N LYS A 84 -15.23 3.98 19.61
CA LYS A 84 -15.79 3.11 18.58
C LYS A 84 -14.67 2.59 17.68
N GLY A 85 -13.99 1.55 18.14
CA GLY A 85 -13.24 0.68 17.23
C GLY A 85 -14.16 0.16 16.11
N PRO A 86 -13.62 -0.30 14.96
CA PRO A 86 -14.42 -0.94 13.93
C PRO A 86 -15.30 -1.99 14.59
N ASN A 87 -16.59 -2.01 14.27
CA ASN A 87 -17.54 -2.94 14.86
C ASN A 87 -16.96 -4.35 14.68
N LYS A 88 -16.43 -4.93 15.76
CA LYS A 88 -15.64 -6.17 15.72
C LYS A 88 -16.46 -7.38 15.22
N ASN A 89 -17.75 -7.19 15.02
CA ASN A 89 -18.63 -8.16 14.39
C ASN A 89 -18.53 -8.14 12.86
N ASP A 90 -18.19 -7.02 12.23
CA ASP A 90 -18.17 -6.90 10.75
C ASP A 90 -16.89 -7.53 10.16
N LEU A 91 -15.77 -7.54 10.90
CA LEU A 91 -14.53 -8.22 10.51
C LEU A 91 -14.54 -9.74 10.78
N LYS A 92 -15.51 -10.25 11.56
CA LYS A 92 -15.61 -11.70 11.83
C LYS A 92 -16.03 -12.50 10.59
N GLU A 93 -16.75 -11.89 9.66
CA GLU A 93 -17.27 -12.59 8.49
C GLU A 93 -16.22 -12.79 7.38
N VAL A 94 -15.08 -12.08 7.44
CA VAL A 94 -14.15 -11.99 6.29
C VAL A 94 -12.94 -12.94 6.40
N GLY A 95 -12.86 -13.82 7.40
CA GLY A 95 -11.85 -14.90 7.33
C GLY A 95 -11.32 -15.52 8.62
N LEU A 96 -12.07 -15.54 9.73
CA LEU A 96 -11.68 -16.33 10.90
C LEU A 96 -12.81 -17.29 11.29
N SER A 97 -12.44 -18.53 11.63
CA SER A 97 -13.33 -19.47 12.31
C SER A 97 -13.92 -18.80 13.56
N GLN A 98 -15.18 -19.13 13.90
CA GLN A 98 -15.94 -18.51 15.00
C GLN A 98 -15.21 -18.49 16.36
N ASP A 99 -14.19 -19.34 16.54
CA ASP A 99 -13.39 -19.48 17.77
C ASP A 99 -11.93 -19.01 17.66
N GLY A 100 -11.48 -18.52 16.49
CA GLY A 100 -10.08 -18.18 16.21
C GLY A 100 -9.65 -16.78 16.66
N ARG A 101 -9.71 -16.45 17.96
CA ARG A 101 -9.12 -15.20 18.47
C ARG A 101 -7.61 -15.37 18.69
N SER A 102 -6.81 -15.05 17.68
CA SER A 102 -5.36 -14.91 17.89
C SER A 102 -5.04 -13.52 18.49
N PRO A 103 -4.32 -13.44 19.62
CA PRO A 103 -3.83 -12.16 20.15
C PRO A 103 -2.83 -11.46 19.19
N TYR A 104 -2.33 -12.17 18.17
CA TYR A 104 -1.39 -11.67 17.18
C TYR A 104 -2.06 -11.12 15.90
N THR A 105 -3.36 -11.38 15.67
CA THR A 105 -4.10 -10.92 14.47
C THR A 105 -5.04 -9.75 14.74
N GLY A 106 -5.08 -9.22 15.96
CA GLY A 106 -5.85 -8.03 16.30
C GLY A 106 -5.38 -6.81 15.50
N THR A 107 -6.27 -6.24 14.69
CA THR A 107 -6.00 -5.00 13.94
C THR A 107 -5.88 -3.83 14.92
N LYS A 108 -4.66 -3.51 15.32
CA LYS A 108 -4.36 -2.25 16.03
C LYS A 108 -4.46 -1.11 15.02
N GLN A 109 -5.10 -0.01 15.40
CA GLN A 109 -5.18 1.20 14.57
C GLN A 109 -3.80 1.82 14.39
N PHE A 110 -3.52 2.36 13.21
CA PHE A 110 -2.26 3.04 12.95
C PHE A 110 -2.15 4.34 13.78
N VAL A 111 -1.07 4.46 14.54
CA VAL A 111 -0.77 5.67 15.35
C VAL A 111 0.43 6.38 14.73
N PRO A 112 0.25 7.58 14.13
CA PRO A 112 1.36 8.37 13.62
C PRO A 112 2.20 8.91 14.78
N THR A 113 3.51 8.90 14.62
CA THR A 113 4.44 9.56 15.54
C THR A 113 5.51 10.28 14.74
N THR A 114 6.04 11.38 15.27
CA THR A 114 7.15 12.11 14.66
C THR A 114 8.36 11.19 14.41
N LYS A 115 8.64 10.29 15.36
CA LYS A 115 9.70 9.28 15.21
C LYS A 115 9.50 8.37 14.00
N ARG A 116 8.26 7.94 13.73
CA ARG A 116 7.96 7.15 12.52
C ARG A 116 8.23 7.97 11.28
N ILE A 117 7.73 9.20 11.18
CA ILE A 117 7.96 10.03 9.99
C ILE A 117 9.46 10.24 9.75
N ALA A 118 10.22 10.55 10.81
CA ALA A 118 11.67 10.73 10.74
C ALA A 118 12.45 9.47 10.35
N GLN A 119 11.92 8.26 10.61
CA GLN A 119 12.54 7.01 10.17
C GLN A 119 12.42 6.77 8.66
N PHE A 120 11.45 7.40 8.00
CA PHE A 120 11.21 7.26 6.57
C PHE A 120 11.62 8.51 5.77
N SER A 121 11.94 9.62 6.44
CA SER A 121 12.44 10.83 5.80
C SER A 121 13.96 10.85 5.83
N GLU A 122 14.59 11.03 4.67
CA GLU A 122 16.05 11.17 4.57
C GLU A 122 16.53 12.55 5.07
N GLY A 123 15.62 13.53 5.20
CA GLY A 123 15.88 14.83 5.82
C GLY A 123 16.86 15.72 5.06
N HIS A 124 17.06 15.50 3.76
CA HIS A 124 17.95 16.33 2.94
C HIS A 124 17.17 17.50 2.32
N GLU A 125 17.73 18.71 2.36
CA GLU A 125 17.15 19.89 1.72
C GLU A 125 17.61 20.02 0.25
N PRO A 126 16.85 20.73 -0.62
CA PRO A 126 17.28 20.99 -2.00
C PRO A 126 18.52 21.89 -2.03
N LYS A 127 19.48 21.56 -2.91
CA LYS A 127 20.68 22.38 -3.10
C LYS A 127 20.34 23.66 -3.88
N PRO A 128 21.18 24.72 -3.83
CA PRO A 128 20.87 26.01 -4.45
C PRO A 128 20.58 26.01 -5.96
N ASN A 129 20.97 24.95 -6.69
CA ASN A 129 20.74 24.81 -8.13
C ASN A 129 19.89 23.57 -8.48
N ASP A 130 19.36 22.87 -7.48
CA ASP A 130 18.50 21.70 -7.74
C ASP A 130 17.18 22.17 -8.33
N LYS A 131 16.75 21.51 -9.40
CA LYS A 131 15.44 21.79 -10.00
C LYS A 131 14.35 21.06 -9.22
N ILE A 132 13.38 21.81 -8.68
CA ILE A 132 12.34 21.26 -7.81
C ILE A 132 11.11 20.86 -8.63
N VAL A 133 10.75 19.58 -8.55
CA VAL A 133 9.57 19.01 -9.19
C VAL A 133 8.49 18.78 -8.14
N TYR A 134 7.26 19.20 -8.44
CA TYR A 134 6.09 18.95 -7.61
C TYR A 134 5.08 18.05 -8.31
N VAL A 135 4.57 17.07 -7.58
CA VAL A 135 3.45 16.22 -7.99
C VAL A 135 2.43 16.14 -6.87
N ALA A 136 1.14 16.07 -7.19
CA ALA A 136 0.09 15.99 -6.18
C ALA A 136 -0.91 14.87 -6.47
N GLY A 137 -1.52 14.31 -5.41
CA GLY A 137 -2.56 13.31 -5.59
C GLY A 137 -3.03 12.63 -4.30
N ALA A 138 -3.86 11.60 -4.49
CA ALA A 138 -4.25 10.71 -3.40
C ALA A 138 -3.08 9.82 -2.97
N PHE A 139 -2.38 9.16 -3.91
CA PHE A 139 -1.42 8.10 -3.60
C PHE A 139 -1.97 7.02 -2.66
N ASP A 140 -3.26 6.70 -2.84
CA ASP A 140 -3.96 5.68 -2.06
C ASP A 140 -3.66 4.27 -2.59
N LEU A 141 -3.51 3.31 -1.67
CA LEU A 141 -3.00 1.97 -1.95
C LEU A 141 -1.74 2.01 -2.84
N PHE A 142 -0.72 2.73 -2.40
CA PHE A 142 0.51 2.99 -3.17
C PHE A 142 1.00 1.74 -3.92
N HIS A 143 1.09 1.84 -5.25
CA HIS A 143 1.15 0.70 -6.16
C HIS A 143 2.06 1.00 -7.37
N VAL A 144 2.33 -0.01 -8.20
CA VAL A 144 3.26 0.10 -9.34
C VAL A 144 2.96 1.26 -10.29
N GLY A 145 1.69 1.57 -10.57
CA GLY A 145 1.35 2.76 -11.37
C GLY A 145 1.87 4.09 -10.79
N HIS A 146 1.90 4.24 -9.46
CA HIS A 146 2.53 5.39 -8.81
C HIS A 146 4.05 5.32 -8.90
N LEU A 147 4.66 4.13 -8.78
CA LEU A 147 6.10 3.95 -8.93
C LEU A 147 6.58 4.40 -10.30
N ASP A 148 5.93 3.92 -11.37
CA ASP A 148 6.29 4.24 -12.76
C ASP A 148 6.07 5.73 -13.06
N PHE A 149 5.02 6.34 -12.47
CA PHE A 149 4.79 7.77 -12.58
C PHE A 149 5.87 8.59 -11.87
N LEU A 150 6.19 8.26 -10.61
CA LEU A 150 7.18 8.99 -9.81
C LEU A 150 8.60 8.84 -10.38
N GLU A 151 8.94 7.68 -10.91
CA GLU A 151 10.20 7.47 -11.64
C GLU A 151 10.32 8.44 -12.81
N LYS A 152 9.30 8.53 -13.66
CA LYS A 152 9.31 9.46 -14.80
C LYS A 152 9.24 10.92 -14.36
N ALA A 153 8.48 11.25 -13.31
CA ALA A 153 8.42 12.60 -12.76
C ALA A 153 9.78 13.05 -12.20
N SER A 154 10.53 12.14 -11.56
CA SER A 154 11.86 12.44 -11.05
C SER A 154 12.87 12.81 -12.15
N GLN A 155 12.61 12.49 -13.42
CA GLN A 155 13.48 12.88 -14.53
C GLN A 155 13.32 14.37 -14.92
N TYR A 156 12.32 15.08 -14.38
CA TYR A 156 12.08 16.49 -14.68
C TYR A 156 12.86 17.46 -13.79
N GLY A 157 13.62 16.97 -12.81
CA GLY A 157 14.46 17.77 -11.92
C GLY A 157 15.27 16.91 -10.95
N ASP A 158 15.81 17.52 -9.90
CA ASP A 158 16.76 16.89 -8.98
C ASP A 158 16.14 16.61 -7.60
N TYR A 159 15.03 17.29 -7.27
CA TYR A 159 14.34 17.18 -5.99
C TYR A 159 12.84 17.02 -6.20
N LEU A 160 12.28 15.89 -5.79
CA LEU A 160 10.86 15.56 -6.02
C LEU A 160 10.04 15.73 -4.73
N ILE A 161 9.13 16.71 -4.75
CA ILE A 161 8.15 16.97 -3.70
C ILE A 161 6.82 16.32 -4.09
N VAL A 162 6.28 15.47 -3.20
CA VAL A 162 4.98 14.83 -3.39
C VAL A 162 3.95 15.42 -2.43
N GLY A 163 2.95 16.10 -2.97
CA GLY A 163 1.78 16.59 -2.24
C GLY A 163 0.74 15.48 -2.03
N ILE A 164 0.44 15.19 -0.77
CA ILE A 164 -0.56 14.19 -0.40
C ILE A 164 -1.83 14.89 0.05
N HIS A 165 -2.90 14.78 -0.74
CA HIS A 165 -4.19 15.38 -0.41
C HIS A 165 -4.75 14.79 0.91
N SER A 166 -5.47 15.61 1.68
CA SER A 166 -6.12 15.16 2.92
C SER A 166 -7.26 14.15 2.65
N ASP A 167 -7.62 13.35 3.64
CA ASP A 167 -8.68 12.33 3.49
C ASP A 167 -10.03 12.94 3.06
N PRO A 168 -10.49 14.09 3.61
CA PRO A 168 -11.72 14.73 3.13
C PRO A 168 -11.64 15.20 1.68
N VAL A 169 -10.48 15.70 1.23
CA VAL A 169 -10.28 16.14 -0.16
C VAL A 169 -10.35 14.93 -1.09
N VAL A 170 -9.67 13.84 -0.75
CA VAL A 170 -9.73 12.60 -1.54
C VAL A 170 -11.14 12.01 -1.59
N ASN A 171 -11.86 11.98 -0.45
CA ASN A 171 -13.22 11.49 -0.41
C ASN A 171 -14.18 12.34 -1.26
N ARG A 172 -13.96 13.66 -1.33
CA ARG A 172 -14.77 14.58 -2.15
C ARG A 172 -14.74 14.20 -3.63
N TYR A 173 -13.56 13.95 -4.19
CA TYR A 173 -13.43 13.71 -5.63
C TYR A 173 -13.46 12.23 -6.04
N LYS A 174 -13.15 11.29 -5.14
CA LYS A 174 -13.30 9.84 -5.40
C LYS A 174 -14.63 9.25 -4.91
N GLY A 175 -15.24 9.86 -3.89
CA GLY A 175 -16.45 9.36 -3.26
C GLY A 175 -16.26 8.07 -2.44
N SER A 176 -17.37 7.41 -2.15
CA SER A 176 -17.42 6.10 -1.47
C SER A 176 -16.61 6.08 -0.16
N ASN A 177 -15.89 5.00 0.12
CA ASN A 177 -15.02 4.81 1.28
C ASN A 177 -13.56 5.21 1.02
N TYR A 178 -13.28 5.97 -0.06
CA TYR A 178 -11.92 6.42 -0.35
C TYR A 178 -11.52 7.63 0.50
N PRO A 179 -10.24 7.77 0.86
CA PRO A 179 -9.16 6.82 0.59
C PRO A 179 -9.20 5.58 1.50
N ILE A 180 -8.73 4.44 1.02
CA ILE A 180 -8.64 3.20 1.81
C ILE A 180 -7.57 3.34 2.91
N MET A 181 -6.47 4.00 2.58
CA MET A 181 -5.41 4.36 3.51
C MET A 181 -5.57 5.82 3.95
N ASN A 182 -5.51 6.08 5.26
CA ASN A 182 -5.59 7.45 5.78
C ASN A 182 -4.34 8.26 5.40
N LEU A 183 -4.40 9.59 5.61
CA LEU A 183 -3.33 10.51 5.24
C LEU A 183 -1.95 10.07 5.73
N HIS A 184 -1.83 9.65 6.99
CA HIS A 184 -0.53 9.29 7.57
C HIS A 184 0.00 7.95 7.05
N GLU A 185 -0.88 6.99 6.77
CA GLU A 185 -0.52 5.72 6.13
C GLU A 185 -0.01 5.95 4.69
N ARG A 186 -0.64 6.88 3.96
CA ARG A 186 -0.23 7.27 2.60
C ARG A 186 1.11 8.00 2.59
N VAL A 187 1.33 8.91 3.54
CA VAL A 187 2.63 9.60 3.71
C VAL A 187 3.77 8.60 3.90
N LEU A 188 3.62 7.63 4.81
CA LEU A 188 4.66 6.61 5.01
C LEU A 188 4.85 5.75 3.76
N SER A 189 3.78 5.38 3.07
CA SER A 189 3.88 4.62 1.81
C SER A 189 4.70 5.37 0.76
N VAL A 190 4.47 6.67 0.60
CA VAL A 190 5.15 7.49 -0.40
C VAL A 190 6.61 7.75 -0.03
N LEU A 191 6.91 8.00 1.26
CA LEU A 191 8.29 8.21 1.74
C LEU A 191 9.21 6.98 1.53
N THR A 192 8.65 5.77 1.37
CA THR A 192 9.47 4.59 1.05
C THR A 192 10.02 4.57 -0.38
N ASN A 193 9.53 5.47 -1.24
CA ASN A 193 9.96 5.52 -2.63
C ASN A 193 11.27 6.30 -2.76
N LYS A 194 12.30 5.64 -3.30
CA LYS A 194 13.65 6.20 -3.50
C LYS A 194 13.71 7.47 -4.36
N TYR A 195 12.69 7.75 -5.17
CA TYR A 195 12.65 8.93 -6.03
C TYR A 195 12.06 10.15 -5.31
N VAL A 196 11.40 9.95 -4.17
CA VAL A 196 10.72 11.01 -3.42
C VAL A 196 11.67 11.63 -2.42
N SER A 197 11.90 12.93 -2.53
CA SER A 197 12.76 13.69 -1.62
C SER A 197 11.97 14.22 -0.42
N GLU A 198 10.76 14.71 -0.67
CA GLU A 198 9.92 15.31 0.36
C GLU A 198 8.43 15.08 0.13
N VAL A 199 7.66 15.12 1.22
CA VAL A 199 6.21 14.95 1.22
C VAL A 199 5.53 16.12 1.91
N ILE A 200 4.60 16.77 1.21
CA ILE A 200 3.70 17.75 1.81
C ILE A 200 2.47 17.03 2.35
N ILE A 201 2.36 17.00 3.68
CA ILE A 201 1.29 16.32 4.40
C ILE A 201 0.03 17.20 4.40
N GLY A 202 -1.01 16.77 3.68
CA GLY A 202 -2.26 17.53 3.58
C GLY A 202 -2.17 18.68 2.58
N ALA A 203 -1.56 18.42 1.42
CA ALA A 203 -1.43 19.39 0.35
C ALA A 203 -2.81 19.90 -0.14
N PRO A 204 -2.92 21.18 -0.51
CA PRO A 204 -4.13 21.72 -1.12
C PRO A 204 -4.41 21.03 -2.46
N TYR A 205 -5.69 20.99 -2.86
CA TYR A 205 -6.09 20.38 -4.14
C TYR A 205 -5.62 21.20 -5.34
N THR A 206 -5.76 22.53 -5.24
CA THR A 206 -5.32 23.50 -6.25
C THR A 206 -3.90 23.96 -5.98
N VAL A 207 -3.07 23.97 -7.02
CA VAL A 207 -1.68 24.43 -6.96
C VAL A 207 -1.65 25.95 -7.04
N THR A 208 -1.38 26.61 -5.91
CA THR A 208 -1.40 28.07 -5.81
C THR A 208 -0.04 28.69 -6.13
N MET A 209 -0.04 29.96 -6.56
CA MET A 209 1.20 30.71 -6.79
C MET A 209 2.02 30.85 -5.51
N GLN A 210 1.37 30.96 -4.34
CA GLN A 210 2.04 30.98 -3.05
C GLN A 210 2.84 29.69 -2.84
N MET A 211 2.21 28.53 -3.09
CA MET A 211 2.88 27.24 -2.96
C MET A 211 4.08 27.11 -3.91
N ILE A 212 3.93 27.56 -5.15
CA ILE A 212 5.03 27.57 -6.14
C ILE A 212 6.21 28.39 -5.65
N ASN A 213 5.96 29.58 -5.09
CA ASN A 213 7.01 30.46 -4.58
C ASN A 213 7.64 29.94 -3.28
N ASP A 214 6.84 29.47 -2.33
CA ASP A 214 7.31 29.03 -1.00
C ASP A 214 8.22 27.79 -1.11
N PHE A 215 7.86 26.84 -1.98
CA PHE A 215 8.64 25.63 -2.24
C PHE A 215 9.60 25.76 -3.43
N LYS A 216 9.65 26.93 -4.08
CA LYS A 216 10.47 27.22 -5.28
C LYS A 216 10.30 26.16 -6.38
N ILE A 217 9.06 25.83 -6.70
CA ILE A 217 8.71 24.77 -7.65
C ILE A 217 9.04 25.22 -9.08
N ASP A 218 9.90 24.47 -9.76
CA ASP A 218 10.31 24.73 -11.15
C ASP A 218 9.48 23.94 -12.18
N ALA A 219 8.89 22.82 -11.77
CA ALA A 219 8.08 21.95 -12.62
C ALA A 219 6.93 21.32 -11.83
N VAL A 220 5.74 21.29 -12.42
CA VAL A 220 4.58 20.58 -11.86
C VAL A 220 4.20 19.44 -12.80
N CYS A 221 4.19 18.21 -12.30
CA CYS A 221 3.89 17.04 -13.12
C CYS A 221 2.59 16.36 -12.68
N HIS A 222 1.80 15.91 -13.66
CA HIS A 222 0.62 15.09 -13.42
C HIS A 222 0.57 13.92 -14.40
N GLY A 223 0.10 12.77 -13.94
CA GLY A 223 -0.08 11.59 -14.77
C GLY A 223 -1.11 11.77 -15.89
N MET A 224 -1.32 10.73 -16.70
CA MET A 224 -2.37 10.76 -17.74
C MET A 224 -3.79 10.57 -17.22
N THR A 225 -3.96 10.35 -15.92
CA THR A 225 -5.28 10.25 -15.28
C THR A 225 -6.11 11.52 -15.46
N PRO A 226 -7.45 11.41 -15.39
CA PRO A 226 -8.33 12.57 -15.42
C PRO A 226 -8.02 13.53 -14.27
N ILE A 227 -8.02 14.83 -14.57
CA ILE A 227 -7.95 15.91 -13.58
C ILE A 227 -9.38 16.37 -13.34
N LEU A 228 -9.85 16.30 -12.10
CA LEU A 228 -11.18 16.77 -11.75
C LEU A 228 -11.12 18.25 -11.35
N PRO A 229 -12.14 19.07 -11.68
CA PRO A 229 -12.20 20.45 -11.23
C PRO A 229 -12.22 20.57 -9.70
N ASP A 230 -11.79 21.71 -9.17
CA ASP A 230 -11.94 22.02 -7.74
C ASP A 230 -13.40 22.41 -7.41
N VAL A 231 -13.68 22.73 -6.14
CA VAL A 231 -15.03 23.06 -5.63
C VAL A 231 -15.70 24.23 -6.33
N ASP A 232 -14.91 25.17 -6.84
CA ASP A 232 -15.36 26.34 -7.59
C ASP A 232 -15.47 26.07 -9.11
N GLY A 233 -15.16 24.84 -9.54
CA GLY A 233 -15.14 24.44 -10.95
C GLY A 233 -13.86 24.83 -11.70
N SER A 234 -12.87 25.42 -11.01
CA SER A 234 -11.59 25.77 -11.60
C SER A 234 -10.72 24.54 -11.88
N ASP A 235 -9.76 24.69 -12.79
CA ASP A 235 -8.74 23.68 -13.03
C ASP A 235 -7.65 23.80 -11.95
N PRO A 236 -7.41 22.76 -11.13
CA PRO A 236 -6.44 22.82 -10.04
C PRO A 236 -4.99 23.08 -10.51
N TYR A 237 -4.72 22.95 -11.82
CA TYR A 237 -3.43 23.21 -12.45
C TYR A 237 -3.46 24.43 -13.40
N GLU A 238 -4.46 25.30 -13.31
CA GLU A 238 -4.56 26.52 -14.14
C GLU A 238 -3.29 27.36 -14.05
N ILE A 239 -2.87 27.74 -12.83
CA ILE A 239 -1.68 28.58 -12.60
C ILE A 239 -0.39 27.94 -13.16
N PRO A 240 -0.04 26.67 -12.85
CA PRO A 240 1.10 25.99 -13.47
C PRO A 240 1.09 25.95 -15.00
N LYS A 241 -0.11 25.86 -15.62
CA LYS A 241 -0.27 25.87 -17.07
C LYS A 241 -0.02 27.26 -17.65
N GLU A 242 -0.55 28.30 -17.03
CA GLU A 242 -0.38 29.69 -17.47
C GLU A 242 1.09 30.12 -17.47
N ILE A 243 1.85 29.74 -16.44
CA ILE A 243 3.27 30.08 -16.33
C ILE A 243 4.19 29.09 -17.07
N GLY A 244 3.64 28.03 -17.68
CA GLY A 244 4.36 27.11 -18.55
C GLY A 244 5.22 26.05 -17.86
N ILE A 245 4.97 25.75 -16.57
CA ILE A 245 5.73 24.74 -15.81
C ILE A 245 4.98 23.41 -15.65
N PHE A 246 3.78 23.29 -16.23
CA PHE A 246 2.96 22.07 -16.15
C PHE A 246 3.35 21.02 -17.20
N HIS A 247 3.56 19.78 -16.76
CA HIS A 247 3.91 18.64 -17.61
C HIS A 247 2.97 17.45 -17.39
N ARG A 248 2.47 16.87 -18.49
CA ARG A 248 1.72 15.61 -18.49
C ARG A 248 2.67 14.45 -18.72
N ILE A 249 2.65 13.47 -17.83
CA ILE A 249 3.52 12.30 -17.87
C ILE A 249 2.69 11.05 -18.11
N ASP A 250 3.05 10.28 -19.13
CA ASP A 250 2.53 8.95 -19.33
C ASP A 250 3.37 7.94 -18.53
N SER A 251 2.79 7.35 -17.49
CA SER A 251 3.40 6.28 -16.69
C SER A 251 3.56 4.98 -17.49
N SER A 252 2.89 4.82 -18.64
CA SER A 252 2.79 3.56 -19.38
C SER A 252 2.13 2.43 -18.57
N ASN A 253 1.40 2.81 -17.51
CA ASN A 253 0.70 1.91 -16.60
C ASN A 253 -0.69 2.47 -16.29
N ASP A 254 -1.72 1.66 -16.51
CA ASP A 254 -3.12 2.03 -16.33
C ASP A 254 -3.67 1.64 -14.95
N LEU A 255 -2.87 1.00 -14.09
CA LEU A 255 -3.32 0.54 -12.79
C LEU A 255 -3.70 1.71 -11.87
N THR A 256 -4.92 1.65 -11.35
CA THR A 256 -5.47 2.60 -10.37
C THR A 256 -5.87 1.90 -9.07
N SER A 257 -6.01 2.67 -7.99
CA SER A 257 -6.56 2.15 -6.72
C SER A 257 -7.92 1.47 -6.92
N ASP A 258 -8.77 2.01 -7.79
CA ASP A 258 -10.07 1.43 -8.13
C ASP A 258 -9.94 0.05 -8.77
N MET A 259 -9.01 -0.12 -9.72
CA MET A 259 -8.75 -1.43 -10.32
C MET A 259 -8.22 -2.44 -9.30
N ILE A 260 -7.41 -2.01 -8.33
CA ILE A 260 -6.92 -2.88 -7.25
C ILE A 260 -8.09 -3.35 -6.38
N VAL A 261 -8.95 -2.42 -5.95
CA VAL A 261 -10.14 -2.74 -5.15
C VAL A 261 -11.05 -3.71 -5.91
N GLN A 262 -11.33 -3.45 -7.19
CA GLN A 262 -12.16 -4.34 -8.01
C GLN A 262 -11.56 -5.74 -8.18
N ARG A 263 -10.23 -5.84 -8.36
CA ARG A 263 -9.54 -7.15 -8.43
C ARG A 263 -9.67 -7.93 -7.12
N ILE A 264 -9.57 -7.26 -5.97
CA ILE A 264 -9.69 -7.89 -4.66
C ILE A 264 -11.12 -8.35 -4.40
N ILE A 265 -12.12 -7.50 -4.67
CA ILE A 265 -13.54 -7.84 -4.54
C ILE A 265 -13.89 -9.05 -5.40
N ARG A 266 -13.48 -9.05 -6.68
CA ARG A 266 -13.72 -10.17 -7.60
C ARG A 266 -13.10 -11.48 -7.10
N ASN A 267 -11.87 -11.43 -6.61
CA ASN A 267 -11.20 -12.62 -6.09
C ASN A 267 -11.86 -13.13 -4.80
N ASN A 268 -12.34 -12.24 -3.94
CA ASN A 268 -13.08 -12.63 -2.74
C ASN A 268 -14.40 -13.34 -3.10
N PHE A 269 -15.16 -12.81 -4.06
CA PHE A 269 -16.38 -13.46 -4.54
C PHE A 269 -16.11 -14.89 -5.05
N LEU A 270 -15.06 -15.08 -5.85
CA LEU A 270 -14.67 -16.42 -6.34
C LEU A 270 -14.21 -17.35 -5.20
N PHE A 271 -13.56 -16.82 -4.16
CA PHE A 271 -13.19 -17.59 -2.98
C PHE A 271 -14.42 -18.06 -2.20
N GLU A 272 -15.38 -17.17 -1.96
CA GLU A 272 -16.64 -17.50 -1.30
C GLU A 272 -17.45 -18.56 -2.06
N GLU A 273 -17.55 -18.45 -3.40
CA GLU A 273 -18.23 -19.46 -4.21
C GLU A 273 -17.56 -20.84 -4.12
N ARG A 274 -16.23 -20.89 -4.07
CA ARG A 274 -15.48 -22.16 -3.89
C ARG A 274 -15.72 -22.75 -2.50
N ASN A 275 -15.71 -21.93 -1.46
CA ASN A 275 -15.97 -22.40 -0.09
C ASN A 275 -17.41 -22.92 0.06
N LYS A 276 -18.41 -22.19 -0.45
CA LYS A 276 -19.81 -22.66 -0.45
C LYS A 276 -19.98 -24.02 -1.13
N LYS A 277 -19.30 -24.23 -2.28
CA LYS A 277 -19.31 -25.54 -2.97
C LYS A 277 -18.62 -26.63 -2.17
N LYS A 278 -17.53 -26.32 -1.47
CA LYS A 278 -16.81 -27.27 -0.61
C LYS A 278 -17.64 -27.66 0.61
N GLU A 279 -18.21 -26.69 1.31
CA GLU A 279 -19.10 -26.90 2.45
C GLU A 279 -20.34 -27.73 2.06
N ALA A 280 -20.97 -27.42 0.92
CA ALA A 280 -22.09 -28.22 0.42
C ALA A 280 -21.70 -29.69 0.16
N LYS A 281 -20.48 -29.93 -0.34
CA LYS A 281 -19.95 -31.28 -0.55
C LYS A 281 -19.64 -31.99 0.77
N GLU A 282 -19.07 -31.30 1.75
CA GLU A 282 -18.77 -31.84 3.09
C GLU A 282 -20.07 -32.22 3.81
N VAL A 283 -21.08 -31.34 3.82
CA VAL A 283 -22.41 -31.61 4.40
C VAL A 283 -23.10 -32.79 3.69
N TYR A 284 -22.97 -32.90 2.37
CA TYR A 284 -23.51 -34.05 1.63
C TYR A 284 -22.85 -35.37 2.05
N ILE A 285 -21.51 -35.39 2.17
CA ILE A 285 -20.75 -36.56 2.60
C ILE A 285 -21.10 -36.94 4.05
N GLU A 286 -21.16 -35.97 4.96
CA GLU A 286 -21.52 -36.23 6.36
C GLU A 286 -22.93 -36.82 6.49
N ASN A 287 -23.89 -36.32 5.70
CA ASN A 287 -25.24 -36.86 5.64
C ASN A 287 -25.30 -38.28 5.04
N MET A 288 -24.39 -38.64 4.12
CA MET A 288 -24.29 -40.01 3.62
C MET A 288 -23.73 -40.95 4.69
N ILE A 289 -22.71 -40.53 5.43
CA ILE A 289 -22.10 -41.33 6.51
C ILE A 289 -23.11 -41.57 7.64
N ARG A 290 -23.90 -40.56 8.02
CA ARG A 290 -24.92 -40.70 9.08
C ARG A 290 -26.12 -41.60 8.70
N LYS A 291 -26.30 -41.92 7.42
CA LYS A 291 -27.39 -42.78 6.92
C LYS A 291 -26.99 -44.26 6.77
N GLN A 292 -25.72 -44.60 6.97
CA GLN A 292 -25.22 -45.98 7.07
C GLN A 292 -25.20 -46.43 8.53
#